data_AF-A0A7L3PMT3-F1
#
_entry.id   AF-A0A7L3PMT3-F1
#
_cell.length_a   1.000
_cell.length_b   1.000
_cell.length_c   1.000
_cell.angle_alpha   90.00
_cell.angle_beta   90.00
_cell.angle_gamma   90.00
#
_symmetry.space_group_name_H-M   'P 1'
#
loop_
_entity.id
_entity.type
_entity.pdbx_description
1 polymer ?
#
loop_
_entity_poly.entity_id
_entity_poly.type
_entity_poly.pdbx_seq_one_letter_code
_entity_poly.pdbx_strand_id
1 'polypeptide(L)'
;SGKMPEVDYAVLSEWFDWIKNNTDVSVDLIVYLRTSPEVCYERLKTRCREEEKIIPLEYLEAIHELYEEWLIKRALFEVSCPVLV
;
A
#
# COMPACT_ATOMS: atom_id res chain seq x y z
N SER A 1 -10.07 -9.30 -3.04
CA SER A 1 -11.49 -9.11 -2.66
C SER A 1 -12.11 -7.98 -3.47
N GLY A 2 -13.21 -8.24 -4.17
CA GLY A 2 -14.03 -7.21 -4.85
C GLY A 2 -14.85 -6.37 -3.88
N LYS A 3 -14.18 -5.64 -2.98
CA LYS A 3 -14.84 -4.77 -1.98
C LYS A 3 -15.29 -3.43 -2.56
N MET A 4 -14.79 -3.08 -3.74
CA MET A 4 -15.14 -1.88 -4.49
C MET A 4 -15.90 -2.30 -5.75
N PRO A 5 -17.10 -1.75 -6.01
CA PRO A 5 -17.80 -1.91 -7.28
C PRO A 5 -16.92 -1.48 -8.46
N GLU A 6 -17.10 -2.11 -9.61
CA GLU A 6 -16.30 -1.82 -10.81
C GLU A 6 -16.40 -0.36 -11.25
N VAL A 7 -17.60 0.23 -11.16
CA VAL A 7 -17.81 1.65 -11.48
C VAL A 7 -17.04 2.58 -10.55
N ASP A 8 -17.04 2.30 -9.24
CA ASP A 8 -16.32 3.12 -8.26
C ASP A 8 -14.81 3.02 -8.49
N TYR A 9 -14.34 1.80 -8.81
CA TYR A 9 -12.94 1.56 -9.15
C TYR A 9 -12.53 2.28 -10.44
N ALA A 10 -13.38 2.27 -11.47
CA ALA A 10 -13.12 2.95 -12.73
C ALA A 10 -13.00 4.47 -12.52
N VAL A 11 -13.93 5.08 -11.78
CA VAL A 11 -13.89 6.50 -11.44
C VAL A 11 -12.62 6.83 -10.65
N LEU A 12 -12.28 6.04 -9.63
CA LEU A 12 -11.08 6.25 -8.82
C LEU A 12 -9.79 6.14 -9.66
N SER A 13 -9.75 5.19 -10.60
CA SER A 13 -8.61 5.00 -11.49
C SER A 13 -8.44 6.17 -12.46
N GLU A 14 -9.53 6.68 -13.03
CA GLU A 14 -9.49 7.84 -13.93
C GLU A 14 -8.95 9.08 -13.21
N TRP A 15 -9.41 9.34 -11.99
CA TRP A 15 -8.89 10.43 -11.16
C TRP A 15 -7.40 10.25 -10.82
N PHE A 16 -6.99 9.04 -10.49
CA PHE A 16 -5.60 8.72 -10.20
C PHE A 16 -4.68 9.00 -11.40
N ASP A 17 -5.07 8.55 -12.60
CA ASP A 17 -4.32 8.79 -13.83
C ASP A 17 -4.31 10.27 -14.21
N TRP A 18 -5.44 10.98 -14.03
CA TRP A 18 -5.49 12.41 -14.25
C TRP A 18 -4.51 13.16 -13.34
N ILE A 19 -4.45 12.83 -12.04
CA ILE A 19 -3.51 13.45 -11.10
C ILE A 19 -2.06 13.22 -11.53
N LYS A 20 -1.69 11.96 -11.85
CA LYS A 20 -0.32 11.65 -12.30
C LYS A 20 0.11 12.44 -13.53
N ASN A 21 -0.81 12.67 -14.47
CA ASN A 21 -0.51 13.32 -15.74
C ASN A 21 -0.52 14.85 -15.64
N ASN A 22 -1.22 15.42 -14.66
CA ASN A 22 -1.46 16.87 -14.57
C ASN A 22 -0.82 17.53 -13.34
N THR A 23 -0.27 16.74 -12.40
CA THR A 23 0.39 17.24 -11.20
C THR A 23 1.79 16.62 -11.08
N ASP A 24 2.78 17.43 -10.73
CA ASP A 24 4.10 16.90 -10.39
C ASP A 24 4.05 16.18 -9.04
N VAL A 25 4.03 14.85 -9.11
CA VAL A 25 4.06 13.93 -7.97
C VAL A 25 5.33 13.06 -7.97
N SER A 26 6.37 13.53 -8.67
CA SER A 26 7.64 12.82 -8.75
C SER A 26 8.34 12.77 -7.38
N VAL A 27 9.11 11.71 -7.15
CA VAL A 27 9.86 11.48 -5.92
C VAL A 27 11.27 11.03 -6.26
N ASP A 28 12.27 11.54 -5.53
CA ASP A 28 13.67 11.18 -5.74
C ASP A 28 14.06 9.86 -5.06
N LEU A 29 13.35 9.47 -4.00
CA LEU A 29 13.67 8.31 -3.16
C LEU A 29 12.42 7.80 -2.41
N ILE A 30 12.26 6.48 -2.32
CA ILE A 30 11.33 5.83 -1.41
C ILE A 30 12.10 5.18 -0.26
N VAL A 31 11.69 5.45 0.98
CA VAL A 31 12.18 4.76 2.18
C VAL A 31 11.12 3.77 2.65
N TYR A 32 11.39 2.48 2.48
CA TYR A 32 10.47 1.41 2.83
C TYR A 32 10.76 0.83 4.21
N LEU A 33 9.99 1.26 5.21
CA LEU A 33 10.10 0.76 6.59
C LEU A 33 9.55 -0.67 6.70
N ARG A 34 10.36 -1.63 6.27
CA ARG A 34 9.99 -3.04 6.18
C ARG A 34 9.93 -3.69 7.57
N THR A 35 8.88 -4.44 7.83
CA THR A 35 8.69 -5.26 9.04
C THR A 35 7.75 -6.40 8.72
N SER A 36 7.78 -7.47 9.52
CA SER A 36 6.85 -8.59 9.35
C SER A 36 5.41 -8.21 9.73
N PRO A 37 4.39 -8.84 9.13
CA PRO A 37 2.98 -8.62 9.47
C PRO A 37 2.68 -8.82 10.96
N GLU A 38 3.31 -9.79 11.63
CA GLU A 38 3.10 -10.09 13.04
C GLU A 38 3.58 -8.95 13.94
N VAL A 39 4.75 -8.39 13.64
CA VAL A 39 5.27 -7.21 14.37
C VAL A 39 4.36 -6.01 14.16
N CYS A 40 3.86 -5.80 12.94
CA CYS A 40 2.87 -4.76 12.65
C CYS A 40 1.56 -4.98 13.42
N TYR A 41 1.10 -6.22 13.50
CA TYR A 41 -0.13 -6.60 14.21
C TYR A 41 -0.03 -6.33 15.71
N GLU A 42 1.10 -6.68 16.35
CA GLU A 42 1.34 -6.38 17.76
C GLU A 42 1.45 -4.87 18.03
N ARG A 43 2.04 -4.09 17.10
CA ARG A 43 2.04 -2.62 17.20
C ARG A 43 0.64 -2.03 17.09
N LEU A 44 -0.18 -2.57 16.19
CA LEU A 44 -1.57 -2.15 16.02
C LEU A 44 -2.36 -2.40 17.31
N LYS A 45 -2.24 -3.60 17.91
CA LYS A 45 -2.84 -3.91 19.21
C LYS A 45 -2.35 -2.97 20.30
N THR A 46 -1.05 -2.71 20.37
CA THR A 46 -0.46 -1.81 21.39
C THR A 46 -0.98 -0.38 21.25
N ARG A 47 -1.20 0.09 20.01
CA ARG A 47 -1.75 1.43 19.73
C ARG A 47 -3.21 1.60 20.15
N CYS A 48 -3.98 0.52 20.22
CA CYS A 48 -5.37 0.49 20.72
C CYS A 48 -6.33 1.51 20.06
N ARG A 49 -6.22 1.77 18.75
CA ARG A 49 -7.24 2.57 18.03
C ARG A 49 -8.50 1.75 17.82
N GLU A 50 -9.65 2.31 18.18
CA GLU A 50 -10.95 1.62 18.10
C GLU A 50 -11.26 1.13 16.69
N GLU A 51 -10.95 1.93 15.68
CA GLU A 51 -11.22 1.65 14.27
C GLU A 51 -10.37 0.51 13.71
N GLU A 52 -9.23 0.22 14.35
CA GLU A 52 -8.26 -0.77 13.88
C GLU A 52 -8.44 -2.15 14.56
N LYS A 53 -9.23 -2.25 15.65
CA LYS A 53 -9.38 -3.48 16.45
C LYS A 53 -9.88 -4.69 15.65
N ILE A 54 -10.64 -4.44 14.59
CA ILE A 54 -11.25 -5.49 13.75
C ILE A 54 -10.35 -5.92 12.59
N ILE A 55 -9.16 -5.33 12.44
CA ILE A 55 -8.24 -5.67 11.34
C ILE A 55 -7.61 -7.04 11.62
N PRO A 56 -7.85 -8.04 10.76
CA PRO A 56 -7.29 -9.38 10.93
C PRO A 56 -5.83 -9.42 10.44
N LEU A 57 -5.04 -10.38 10.93
CA LEU A 57 -3.63 -10.53 10.54
C LEU A 57 -3.49 -10.78 9.04
N GLU A 58 -4.39 -11.59 8.47
CA GLU A 58 -4.42 -11.95 7.05
C GLU A 58 -4.55 -10.73 6.13
N TYR A 59 -5.19 -9.66 6.62
CA TYR A 59 -5.27 -8.40 5.89
C TYR A 59 -3.91 -7.69 5.85
N LEU A 60 -3.16 -7.71 6.95
CA LEU A 60 -1.81 -7.15 7.01
C LEU A 60 -0.82 -7.96 6.17
N GLU A 61 -0.96 -9.29 6.14
CA GLU A 61 -0.18 -10.18 5.26
C GLU A 61 -0.43 -9.85 3.79
N ALA A 62 -1.70 -9.68 3.38
CA ALA A 62 -2.04 -9.32 2.01
C ALA A 62 -1.46 -7.96 1.60
N ILE A 63 -1.47 -6.96 2.50
CA ILE A 63 -0.84 -5.66 2.27
C ILE A 63 0.68 -5.81 2.18
N HIS A 64 1.29 -6.59 3.06
CA HIS A 64 2.73 -6.82 3.06
C HIS A 64 3.20 -7.39 1.72
N GLU A 65 2.52 -8.43 1.21
CA GLU A 65 2.87 -9.00 -0.09
C GLU A 65 2.73 -7.99 -1.24
N LEU A 66 1.72 -7.11 -1.23
CA LEU A 66 1.62 -6.05 -2.25
C LEU A 66 2.83 -5.11 -2.22
N TYR A 67 3.33 -4.74 -1.03
CA TYR A 67 4.53 -3.92 -0.91
C TYR A 67 5.80 -4.68 -1.30
N GLU A 68 5.93 -5.95 -0.94
CA GLU A 68 7.06 -6.79 -1.34
C GLU A 68 7.10 -6.96 -2.86
N GLU A 69 5.96 -7.25 -3.48
CA GLU A 69 5.84 -7.37 -4.94
C GLU A 69 6.12 -6.06 -5.67
N TRP A 70 5.75 -4.91 -5.10
CA TRP A 70 6.01 -3.60 -5.68
C TRP A 70 7.45 -3.13 -5.47
N LEU A 71 7.91 -3.03 -4.22
CA LEU A 71 9.13 -2.30 -3.86
C LEU A 71 10.38 -3.19 -3.85
N ILE A 72 10.23 -4.49 -3.62
CA ILE A 72 11.35 -5.44 -3.51
C ILE A 72 11.48 -6.26 -4.79
N LYS A 73 10.44 -7.01 -5.16
CA LYS A 73 10.43 -7.92 -6.33
C LYS A 73 10.23 -7.17 -7.65
N ARG A 74 9.61 -5.97 -7.60
CA ARG A 74 9.32 -5.10 -8.76
C ARG A 74 8.50 -5.81 -9.84
N ALA A 75 7.55 -6.62 -9.43
CA ALA A 75 6.76 -7.47 -10.33
C ALA A 75 5.38 -6.89 -10.67
N LEU A 76 4.85 -5.96 -9.87
CA LEU A 76 3.51 -5.40 -10.06
C LEU A 76 3.48 -4.04 -10.78
N PHE A 77 4.37 -3.13 -10.40
CA PHE A 77 4.37 -1.76 -10.91
C PHE A 77 5.80 -1.24 -11.08
N GLU A 78 5.98 -0.33 -12.03
CA GLU A 78 7.25 0.38 -12.18
C GLU A 78 7.55 1.22 -10.94
N VAL A 79 8.81 1.16 -10.51
CA VAL A 79 9.33 2.00 -9.44
C VAL A 79 10.27 3.01 -10.08
N SER A 80 9.85 4.28 -10.13
CA SER A 80 10.54 5.36 -10.85
C SER A 80 11.78 5.90 -10.14
N CYS A 81 12.02 5.51 -8.89
CA CYS A 81 13.12 6.01 -8.07
C CYS A 81 13.79 4.89 -7.26
N PRO A 82 14.99 5.12 -6.71
CA PRO A 82 15.61 4.19 -5.79
C PRO A 82 14.73 3.87 -4.57
N VAL A 83 14.85 2.65 -4.06
CA VAL A 83 14.20 2.22 -2.82
C VAL A 83 15.28 1.90 -1.79
N LEU A 84 15.22 2.58 -0.65
CA LEU A 84 15.99 2.25 0.54
C LEU A 84 15.11 1.43 1.48
N VAL A 85 15.61 0.29 1.96
CA VAL A 85 14.91 -0.61 2.88
C VAL A 85 15.57 -0.55 4.24
#